data_AF-A6JFZ8-F1
#
_entry.id   AF-A6JFZ8-F1
#
_cell.length_a   1.000
_cell.length_b   1.000
_cell.length_c   1.000
_cell.angle_alpha   90.00
_cell.angle_beta   90.00
_cell.angle_gamma   90.00
#
_symmetry.space_group_name_H-M   'P 1'
#
loop_
_entity.id
_entity.type
_entity.pdbx_description
1 polymer ?
#
loop_
_entity_poly.entity_id
_entity_poly.type
_entity_poly.pdbx_seq_one_letter_code
_entity_poly.pdbx_strand_id
1 'polypeptide(L)' 'MALNMDPAAFQTSYCAEKPKLEDKNLIFFCQMGRRGLQATQLAQGLGYTGARNYAGAYKEWLEKEG' A
#
# COMPACT_ATOMS: atom_id res chain seq x y z
N MET A 1 11.17 -4.15 -5.01
CA MET A 1 9.93 -3.78 -4.28
C MET A 1 8.90 -3.33 -5.30
N ALA A 2 7.63 -3.72 -5.17
CA ALA A 2 6.60 -3.56 -6.22
C ALA A 2 6.50 -2.13 -6.78
N LEU A 3 6.59 -1.12 -5.91
CA LEU A 3 6.51 0.30 -6.29
C LEU A 3 7.66 0.80 -7.18
N ASN A 4 8.79 0.09 -7.23
CA ASN A 4 9.93 0.41 -8.09
C ASN A 4 9.93 -0.35 -9.43
N MET A 5 8.94 -1.20 -9.67
CA MET A 5 8.85 -1.95 -10.92
C MET A 5 8.45 -1.04 -12.08
N ASP A 6 8.84 -1.41 -13.30
CA ASP A 6 8.25 -0.87 -14.52
C ASP A 6 6.72 -1.13 -14.51
N PRO A 7 5.88 -0.21 -15.03
CA PRO A 7 4.43 -0.38 -15.04
C PRO A 7 3.94 -1.67 -15.71
N ALA A 8 4.55 -2.10 -16.83
CA ALA A 8 4.15 -3.33 -17.51
C ALA A 8 4.52 -4.59 -16.72
N ALA A 9 5.70 -4.56 -16.06
CA ALA A 9 6.12 -5.64 -15.17
C ALA A 9 5.22 -5.74 -13.91
N PHE A 10 4.81 -4.60 -13.36
CA PHE A 10 3.86 -4.53 -12.25
C PHE A 10 2.51 -5.11 -12.65
N GLN A 11 1.95 -4.66 -13.79
CA GLN A 11 0.68 -5.17 -14.33
C GLN A 11 0.72 -6.67 -14.55
N THR A 12 1.82 -7.20 -15.07
CA THR A 12 1.97 -8.65 -15.29
C THR A 12 2.05 -9.43 -13.97
N SER A 13 2.71 -8.89 -12.95
CA SER A 13 2.94 -9.59 -11.68
C SER A 13 1.74 -9.51 -10.72
N TYR A 14 1.00 -8.41 -10.75
CA TYR A 14 -0.08 -8.10 -9.81
C TYR A 14 -1.46 -7.99 -10.44
N CYS A 15 -1.57 -8.12 -11.76
CA CYS A 15 -2.82 -7.98 -12.52
C CYS A 15 -3.57 -6.67 -12.24
N ALA A 16 -2.83 -5.61 -11.89
CA ALA A 16 -3.37 -4.31 -11.51
C ALA A 16 -2.48 -3.19 -12.06
N GLU A 17 -3.08 -2.03 -12.34
CA GLU A 17 -2.33 -0.85 -12.77
C GLU A 17 -1.39 -0.42 -11.64
N LYS A 18 -0.17 -0.03 -12.00
CA LYS A 18 0.79 0.51 -11.04
C LYS A 18 0.26 1.86 -10.53
N PRO A 19 0.20 2.08 -9.21
CA PRO A 19 -0.20 3.37 -8.66
C PRO A 19 0.71 4.51 -9.13
N LYS A 20 0.12 5.68 -9.34
CA LYS A 20 0.79 6.93 -9.68
C LYS A 20 1.29 7.64 -8.42
N LEU A 21 2.28 8.53 -8.57
CA LEU A 21 2.84 9.26 -7.43
C LEU A 21 1.84 10.27 -6.84
N GLU A 22 0.92 10.75 -7.68
CA GLU A 22 -0.13 11.72 -7.32
C GLU A 22 -1.41 11.06 -6.75
N ASP A 23 -1.49 9.71 -6.74
CA ASP A 23 -2.67 9.01 -6.25
C ASP A 23 -2.92 9.35 -4.79
N LYS A 24 -4.10 9.92 -4.51
CA LYS A 24 -4.43 10.50 -3.19
C LYS A 24 -4.64 9.46 -2.08
N ASN A 25 -4.98 8.24 -2.45
CA ASN A 25 -5.42 7.18 -1.53
C ASN A 25 -4.68 5.86 -1.81
N LEU A 26 -3.38 5.83 -1.55
CA LEU A 26 -2.59 4.60 -1.59
C LEU A 26 -2.51 4.03 -0.17
N ILE A 27 -3.48 3.19 0.19
CA ILE A 27 -3.62 2.68 1.55
C ILE A 27 -2.87 1.34 1.70
N PHE A 28 -1.93 1.30 2.62
CA PHE A 28 -1.24 0.08 3.02
C PHE A 28 -1.80 -0.43 4.35
N PHE A 29 -1.97 -1.74 4.43
CA PHE A 29 -2.35 -2.43 5.66
C PHE A 29 -1.68 -3.81 5.68
N CYS A 30 -1.71 -4.44 6.85
CA CYS A 30 -1.33 -5.85 6.97
C CYS A 30 -2.24 -6.53 8.00
N GLN A 31 -1.83 -7.68 8.54
CA GLN A 31 -2.63 -8.35 9.56
C GLN A 31 -2.69 -7.57 10.89
N MET A 32 -1.57 -6.99 11.33
CA MET A 32 -1.41 -6.38 12.66
C MET A 32 -0.75 -4.98 12.63
N GLY A 33 -0.84 -4.26 11.51
CA GLY A 33 -0.35 -2.88 11.37
C GLY A 33 1.15 -2.70 11.07
N ARG A 34 2.06 -3.48 11.67
CA ARG A 34 3.53 -3.24 11.57
C ARG A 34 4.06 -3.17 10.14
N ARG A 35 3.71 -4.16 9.31
CA ARG A 35 4.18 -4.23 7.90
C ARG A 35 3.53 -3.15 7.03
N GLY A 36 2.28 -2.78 7.34
CA GLY A 36 1.58 -1.68 6.68
C GLY A 36 2.34 -0.37 6.86
N LEU A 37 2.75 -0.07 8.10
CA LEU A 37 3.56 1.11 8.41
C LEU A 37 4.88 1.15 7.63
N GLN A 38 5.62 0.03 7.63
CA GLN A 38 6.90 -0.04 6.89
C GLN A 38 6.70 0.17 5.39
N ALA A 39 5.66 -0.44 4.80
CA ALA A 39 5.34 -0.25 3.39
C ALA A 39 4.96 1.20 3.07
N THR A 40 4.19 1.86 3.94
CA THR A 40 3.85 3.28 3.81
C THR A 40 5.10 4.16 3.82
N GLN A 41 6.01 3.95 4.78
CA GLN A 41 7.25 4.74 4.87
C GLN A 41 8.12 4.59 3.62
N LEU A 42 8.23 3.35 3.10
CA LEU A 42 8.96 3.09 1.86
C LEU A 42 8.29 3.76 0.66
N ALA A 43 6.96 3.70 0.55
CA ALA A 43 6.22 4.38 -0.51
C ALA A 43 6.42 5.91 -0.46
N GLN A 44 6.35 6.51 0.73
CA GLN A 44 6.61 7.94 0.93
C GLN A 44 8.03 8.32 0.51
N GLY A 45 9.03 7.51 0.86
CA GLY A 45 10.42 7.71 0.43
C GLY A 45 10.62 7.62 -1.09
N LEU A 46 9.71 6.97 -1.81
CA LEU A 46 9.68 6.88 -3.26
C LEU A 46 8.86 8.01 -3.93
N GLY A 47 8.29 8.93 -3.14
CA GLY A 47 7.52 10.08 -3.65
C GLY A 47 6.02 9.86 -3.76
N TYR A 48 5.47 8.74 -3.27
CA TYR A 48 4.03 8.51 -3.24
C TYR A 48 3.36 9.39 -2.18
N THR A 49 2.84 10.53 -2.60
CA THR A 49 2.34 11.58 -1.69
C THR A 49 1.05 11.20 -0.97
N GLY A 50 0.20 10.38 -1.58
CA GLY A 50 -1.03 9.85 -0.95
C GLY A 50 -0.86 8.52 -0.23
N ALA A 51 0.37 8.07 0.04
CA ALA A 51 0.62 6.85 0.80
C ALA A 51 0.22 6.99 2.26
N ARG A 52 -0.68 6.12 2.73
CA ARG A 52 -1.22 6.11 4.10
C ARG A 52 -1.20 4.69 4.67
N ASN A 53 -1.06 4.61 6.00
CA ASN A 53 -1.16 3.35 6.72
C ASN A 53 -2.53 3.24 7.38
N TYR A 54 -3.24 2.13 7.14
CA TYR A 54 -4.38 1.77 7.98
C TYR A 54 -3.87 0.98 9.20
N ALA A 55 -3.71 1.69 10.32
CA ALA A 55 -3.05 1.18 11.52
C ALA A 55 -3.82 0.06 12.22
N GLY A 56 -5.17 0.14 12.24
CA GLY A 56 -6.04 -0.92 12.76
C GLY A 56 -5.89 -2.24 12.00
N ALA A 57 -5.48 -2.15 10.73
CA ALA A 57 -5.14 -3.28 9.88
C ALA A 57 -6.30 -4.28 9.76
N TYR A 58 -6.02 -5.48 9.23
CA TYR A 58 -7.07 -6.48 9.04
C TYR A 58 -7.75 -6.89 10.35
N LYS A 59 -7.02 -6.91 11.47
CA LYS A 59 -7.58 -7.29 12.78
C LYS A 59 -8.72 -6.35 13.20
N GLU A 60 -8.51 -5.03 13.15
CA GLU A 60 -9.55 -4.07 13.52
C GLU A 60 -10.76 -4.14 12.58
N TRP A 61 -10.53 -4.35 11.27
CA TRP A 61 -11.61 -4.51 10.30
C TRP A 61 -12.47 -5.74 10.63
N LEU A 62 -11.84 -6.88 10.94
CA LEU A 62 -12.54 -8.10 11.34
C LEU A 62 -13.34 -7.92 12.64
N GLU A 63 -12.82 -7.17 13.61
CA GLU A 63 -13.51 -6.90 14.88
C GLU A 63 -14.71 -5.95 14.73
N LYS A 64 -14.75 -5.12 13.69
CA LYS A 64 -15.81 -4.12 13.46
C LYS A 64 -16.87 -4.54 12.45
N GLU A 65 -16.50 -5.36 11.46
CA GLU A 65 -17.39 -5.76 10.35
C GLU A 65 -17.57 -7.28 10.21
N GLY A 66 -17.01 -8.07 11.13
CA GLY A 66 -17.22 -9.51 11.23
C GLY A 66 -18.54 -9.92 11.87
#